data_AF-Q27907-F1
#
_entry.id   AF-Q27907-F1
#
_cell.length_a   1.000
_cell.length_b   1.000
_cell.length_c   1.000
_cell.angle_alpha   90.00
_cell.angle_beta   90.00
_cell.angle_gamma   90.00
#
_symmetry.space_group_name_H-M   'P 1'
#
loop_
_entity.id
_entity.type
_entity.pdbx_description
1 polymer ?
#
loop_
_entity_poly.entity_id
_entity_poly.type
_entity_poly.pdbx_seq_one_letter_code
_entity_poly.pdbx_strand_id
1 'polypeptide(L)'
;TCVIDQTFSNKTYSLSLDKQYTILMQYIPQDARSSGDEQQTVEKQLKQQPENYVVFARQASDEQKELIITFNHPESEEKTVQIDVKPKQGQHSASSPAATVLVDGQQMQFDDKEIADLYNGFVQVFLTQRRSQTEIRDAFYLIFDGQRVKLTATSSKLRDSITGICGRFSEDEHEDFTVPANCVVREPQKFVESYQVENNQQRHQQRSGDWQQECVPKVLPLYADVISDRDAGRTENLHIQRSTGTKLRHRYVEENGEICFTIRPLP
;
A
#
# COMPACT_ATOMS: atom_id res chain seq x y z
N THR A 1 -8.41 -5.97 6.06
CA THR A 1 -7.32 -6.13 7.05
C THR A 1 -6.25 -6.99 6.44
N CYS A 2 -4.99 -6.70 6.72
CA CYS A 2 -3.83 -7.49 6.30
C CYS A 2 -3.17 -8.15 7.51
N VAL A 3 -2.72 -9.39 7.36
CA VAL A 3 -1.77 -10.06 8.26
C VAL A 3 -0.59 -10.57 7.43
N ILE A 4 0.57 -10.81 8.04
CA ILE A 4 1.73 -11.36 7.32
C ILE A 4 1.36 -12.77 6.84
N ASP A 5 1.10 -12.93 5.53
CA ASP A 5 0.55 -14.10 4.79
C ASP A 5 -0.87 -13.92 4.20
N GLN A 6 -1.56 -12.81 4.48
CA GLN A 6 -2.88 -12.50 3.93
C GLN A 6 -3.03 -11.01 3.62
N THR A 7 -3.36 -10.68 2.37
CA THR A 7 -3.52 -9.30 1.88
C THR A 7 -4.84 -8.65 2.32
N PHE A 8 -4.97 -7.34 2.05
CA PHE A 8 -6.21 -6.61 2.28
C PHE A 8 -7.41 -7.11 1.46
N SER A 9 -7.18 -7.64 0.26
CA SER A 9 -8.22 -8.20 -0.62
C SER A 9 -8.43 -9.71 -0.40
N ASN A 10 -8.00 -10.23 0.76
CA ASN A 10 -8.25 -11.60 1.24
C ASN A 10 -7.48 -12.73 0.52
N LYS A 11 -6.38 -12.41 -0.16
CA LYS A 11 -5.47 -13.41 -0.74
C LYS A 11 -4.51 -13.95 0.31
N THR A 12 -4.56 -15.25 0.57
CA THR A 12 -3.58 -15.94 1.43
C THR A 12 -2.45 -16.53 0.62
N TYR A 13 -1.23 -16.48 1.14
CA TYR A 13 -0.04 -17.02 0.49
C TYR A 13 1.05 -17.40 1.50
N SER A 14 1.89 -18.37 1.16
CA SER A 14 2.99 -18.77 2.05
C SER A 14 4.10 -17.72 2.03
N LEU A 15 4.54 -17.30 3.22
CA LEU A 15 5.52 -16.24 3.40
C LEU A 15 6.44 -16.56 4.59
N SER A 16 7.74 -16.47 4.35
CA SER A 16 8.76 -16.33 5.39
C SER A 16 9.49 -15.02 5.17
N LEU A 17 9.39 -14.10 6.13
CA LEU A 17 10.20 -12.88 6.08
C LEU A 17 11.67 -13.22 6.29
N ASP A 18 12.54 -12.51 5.58
CA ASP A 18 13.99 -12.57 5.81
C ASP A 18 14.42 -11.51 6.83
N LYS A 19 15.73 -11.44 7.11
CA LYS A 19 16.37 -10.43 7.95
C LYS A 19 16.37 -9.04 7.30
N GLN A 20 16.15 -8.95 5.99
CA GLN A 20 15.96 -7.69 5.28
C GLN A 20 14.56 -7.13 5.56
N TYR A 21 14.46 -5.80 5.64
CA TYR A 21 13.16 -5.14 5.76
C TYR A 21 12.36 -5.34 4.48
N THR A 22 11.12 -5.75 4.64
CA THR A 22 10.13 -5.90 3.57
C THR A 22 9.03 -4.88 3.77
N ILE A 23 8.60 -4.21 2.70
CA ILE A 23 7.50 -3.25 2.74
C ILE A 23 6.17 -4.01 2.89
N LEU A 24 5.53 -3.88 4.05
CA LEU A 24 4.16 -4.37 4.27
C LEU A 24 3.15 -3.52 3.51
N MET A 25 3.27 -2.20 3.67
CA MET A 25 2.37 -1.22 3.09
C MET A 25 3.14 0.08 2.85
N GLN A 26 3.01 0.66 1.68
CA GLN A 26 3.38 2.03 1.35
C GLN A 26 2.16 2.72 0.74
N TYR A 27 1.82 3.90 1.24
CA TYR A 27 0.81 4.75 0.63
C TYR A 27 1.36 5.40 -0.64
N ILE A 28 0.64 5.23 -1.74
CA ILE A 28 0.88 5.89 -3.02
C ILE A 28 -0.49 6.37 -3.51
N PRO A 29 -0.84 7.65 -3.32
CA PRO A 29 -2.14 8.16 -3.72
C PRO A 29 -2.37 7.94 -5.22
N GLN A 30 -3.61 7.64 -5.56
CA GLN A 30 -4.06 7.71 -6.94
C GLN A 30 -4.14 9.17 -7.34
N ASP A 31 -3.07 9.71 -7.92
CA ASP A 31 -3.21 10.95 -8.67
C ASP A 31 -4.18 10.64 -9.81
N ALA A 32 -5.33 11.32 -9.82
CA ALA A 32 -6.07 11.49 -11.05
C ALA A 32 -5.04 11.98 -12.05
N ARG A 33 -4.90 11.29 -13.19
CA ARG A 33 -4.08 11.72 -14.31
C ARG A 33 -4.48 13.16 -14.64
N SER A 34 -3.84 14.12 -14.00
CA SER A 34 -4.14 15.53 -14.18
C SER A 34 -3.61 15.81 -15.57
N SER A 35 -4.54 15.87 -16.51
CA SER A 35 -4.32 16.20 -17.89
C SER A 35 -3.70 17.59 -17.97
N GLY A 36 -2.37 17.70 -17.85
CA GLY A 36 -1.69 18.98 -18.00
C GLY A 36 -0.29 19.07 -17.43
N ASP A 37 0.05 18.36 -16.36
CA ASP A 37 1.37 18.48 -15.74
C ASP A 37 2.36 17.46 -16.31
N GLU A 38 3.61 17.91 -16.53
CA GLU A 38 4.73 17.05 -16.88
C GLU A 38 4.72 15.82 -15.97
N GLN A 39 4.70 14.61 -16.55
CA GLN A 39 4.73 13.36 -15.80
C GLN A 39 5.97 13.33 -14.91
N GLN A 40 5.80 13.70 -13.64
CA GLN A 40 6.85 13.59 -12.65
C GLN A 40 7.10 12.11 -12.35
N THR A 41 8.34 11.76 -12.04
CA THR A 41 8.62 10.40 -11.56
C THR A 41 7.92 10.18 -10.23
N VAL A 42 7.49 8.95 -9.95
CA VAL A 42 6.88 8.57 -8.65
C VAL A 42 7.76 9.01 -7.48
N GLU A 43 9.09 8.91 -7.61
CA GLU A 43 10.03 9.38 -6.59
C GLU A 43 9.91 10.89 -6.32
N LYS A 44 9.79 11.71 -7.37
CA LYS A 44 9.66 13.17 -7.23
C LYS A 44 8.30 13.54 -6.63
N GLN A 45 7.24 12.85 -7.05
CA GLN A 45 5.90 13.00 -6.50
C GLN A 45 5.87 12.67 -5.01
N LEU A 46 6.45 11.53 -4.60
CA LEU A 46 6.53 11.12 -3.19
C LEU A 46 7.31 12.14 -2.34
N LYS A 47 8.35 12.77 -2.88
CA LYS A 47 9.11 13.85 -2.19
C LYS A 47 8.29 15.12 -1.97
N GLN A 48 7.27 15.36 -2.80
CA GLN A 48 6.41 16.55 -2.74
C GLN A 48 5.08 16.26 -2.02
N GLN A 49 4.79 14.99 -1.74
CA GLN A 49 3.55 14.63 -1.06
C GLN A 49 3.59 15.05 0.41
N PRO A 50 2.58 15.81 0.87
CA PRO A 50 2.51 16.25 2.26
C PRO A 50 2.20 15.09 3.22
N GLU A 51 1.69 13.98 2.68
CA GLU A 51 1.25 12.81 3.41
C GLU A 51 1.84 11.54 2.80
N ASN A 52 2.62 10.81 3.59
CA ASN A 52 3.21 9.52 3.22
C ASN A 52 3.18 8.57 4.41
N TYR A 53 2.96 7.29 4.15
CA TYR A 53 3.10 6.24 5.16
C TYR A 53 3.83 5.04 4.58
N VAL A 54 4.77 4.47 5.32
CA VAL A 54 5.39 3.18 5.00
C VAL A 54 5.49 2.33 6.26
N VAL A 55 5.13 1.06 6.15
CA VAL A 55 5.25 0.07 7.21
C VAL A 55 6.19 -1.02 6.72
N PHE A 56 7.27 -1.23 7.45
CA PHE A 56 8.26 -2.28 7.19
C PHE A 56 8.16 -3.38 8.24
N ALA A 57 8.47 -4.60 7.84
CA ALA A 57 8.68 -5.71 8.76
C ALA A 57 9.91 -6.52 8.35
N ARG A 58 10.58 -7.12 9.35
CA ARG A 58 11.62 -8.12 9.11
C ARG A 58 11.57 -9.22 10.16
N GLN A 59 12.20 -10.35 9.83
CA GLN A 59 12.47 -11.42 10.78
C GLN A 59 13.76 -11.10 11.56
N ALA A 60 13.64 -10.78 12.86
CA ALA A 60 14.79 -10.43 13.70
C ALA A 60 15.48 -11.66 14.30
N SER A 61 14.71 -12.71 14.61
CA SER A 61 15.15 -14.05 15.00
C SER A 61 14.12 -15.08 14.52
N ASP A 62 14.32 -16.38 14.69
CA ASP A 62 13.36 -17.41 14.20
C ASP A 62 11.94 -17.23 14.75
N GLU A 63 11.79 -16.64 15.94
CA GLU A 63 10.48 -16.46 16.59
C GLU A 63 9.99 -15.01 16.59
N GLN A 64 10.87 -14.03 16.33
CA GLN A 64 10.57 -12.63 16.57
C GLN A 64 10.70 -11.77 15.32
N LYS A 65 9.75 -10.84 15.15
CA LYS A 65 9.75 -9.83 14.09
C LYS A 65 10.01 -8.46 14.66
N GLU A 66 10.43 -7.53 13.81
CA GLU A 66 10.52 -6.11 14.13
C GLU A 66 9.75 -5.31 13.10
N LEU A 67 9.23 -4.16 13.51
CA LEU A 67 8.47 -3.25 12.66
C LEU A 67 9.08 -1.86 12.67
N ILE A 68 8.98 -1.19 11.53
CA ILE A 68 9.21 0.24 11.42
C ILE A 68 8.00 0.85 10.74
N ILE A 69 7.43 1.90 11.35
CA ILE A 69 6.42 2.74 10.71
C ILE A 69 7.08 4.09 10.45
N THR A 70 7.17 4.51 9.20
CA THR A 70 7.61 5.86 8.83
C THR A 70 6.45 6.64 8.27
N PHE A 71 6.30 7.90 8.66
CA PHE A 71 5.31 8.77 8.05
C PHE A 71 5.81 10.21 7.92
N ASN A 72 5.25 10.91 6.94
CA ASN A 72 5.29 12.36 6.79
C ASN A 72 3.85 12.84 6.75
N HIS A 73 3.50 13.86 7.52
CA HIS A 73 2.14 14.40 7.57
C HIS A 73 2.17 15.88 8.02
N PRO A 74 1.15 16.71 7.70
CA PRO A 74 1.05 18.07 8.22
C PRO A 74 1.10 18.17 9.76
N GLU A 75 0.55 17.17 10.46
CA GLU A 75 0.58 17.07 11.94
C GLU A 75 2.01 16.91 12.50
N SER A 76 2.92 16.39 11.71
CA SER A 76 4.36 16.30 12.02
C SER A 76 5.17 17.45 11.40
N GLU A 77 4.52 18.54 10.97
CA GLU A 77 5.16 19.63 10.22
C GLU A 77 5.92 19.12 8.98
N GLU A 78 5.37 18.10 8.31
CA GLU A 78 5.95 17.43 7.13
C GLU A 78 7.30 16.73 7.39
N LYS A 79 7.76 16.64 8.65
CA LYS A 79 8.96 15.88 9.02
C LYS A 79 8.70 14.38 8.91
N THR A 80 9.74 13.63 8.54
CA THR A 80 9.68 12.17 8.57
C THR A 80 9.84 11.72 10.02
N VAL A 81 8.81 11.05 10.52
CA VAL A 81 8.80 10.44 11.85
C VAL A 81 8.98 8.94 11.68
N GLN A 82 9.85 8.34 12.50
CA GLN A 82 10.08 6.90 12.54
C GLN A 82 9.61 6.32 13.86
N ILE A 83 8.77 5.29 13.81
CA ILE A 83 8.33 4.51 14.97
C ILE A 83 8.89 3.10 14.83
N ASP A 84 9.86 2.75 15.66
CA ASP A 84 10.39 1.39 15.77
C ASP A 84 9.58 0.62 16.80
N VAL A 85 9.07 -0.55 16.42
CA VAL A 85 8.41 -1.48 17.35
C VAL A 85 9.19 -2.78 17.37
N LYS A 86 9.82 -3.05 18.52
CA LYS A 86 10.69 -4.21 18.73
C LYS A 86 10.10 -5.12 19.79
N PRO A 87 10.25 -6.45 19.66
CA PRO A 87 9.85 -7.37 20.70
C PRO A 87 10.72 -7.16 21.94
N LYS A 88 10.16 -7.31 23.13
CA LYS A 88 10.97 -7.21 24.35
C LYS A 88 11.88 -8.45 24.46
N GLN A 89 13.19 -8.23 24.59
CA GLN A 89 14.16 -9.30 24.85
C GLN A 89 14.24 -9.59 26.36
N GLY A 90 14.06 -10.86 26.75
CA GLY A 90 14.15 -11.32 28.15
C GLY A 90 13.00 -12.24 28.58
N GLN A 91 13.14 -12.92 29.73
CA GLN A 91 12.07 -13.76 30.29
C GLN A 91 10.77 -12.94 30.41
N HIS A 92 9.70 -13.42 29.78
CA HIS A 92 8.35 -12.86 29.90
C HIS A 92 7.94 -12.85 31.37
N SER A 93 8.21 -11.74 32.05
CA SER A 93 7.57 -11.47 33.32
C SER A 93 6.13 -11.08 33.01
N ALA A 94 5.17 -11.69 33.71
CA ALA A 94 3.75 -11.46 33.49
C ALA A 94 3.34 -9.99 33.65
N SER A 95 4.18 -9.14 34.23
CA SER A 95 3.95 -7.70 34.42
C SER A 95 4.60 -6.80 33.37
N SER A 96 5.36 -7.35 32.42
CA SER A 96 6.16 -6.54 31.50
C SER A 96 5.52 -6.35 30.12
N PRO A 97 5.74 -5.18 29.46
CA PRO A 97 5.14 -4.91 28.16
C PRO A 97 5.63 -5.84 27.04
N ALA A 98 4.78 -6.14 26.07
CA ALA A 98 5.08 -7.06 24.96
C ALA A 98 6.13 -6.55 23.97
N ALA A 99 6.28 -5.23 23.88
CA ALA A 99 7.17 -4.58 22.92
C ALA A 99 7.87 -3.37 23.53
N THR A 100 8.99 -2.99 22.93
CA THR A 100 9.64 -1.69 23.12
C THR A 100 9.32 -0.83 21.91
N VAL A 101 8.84 0.39 22.15
CA VAL A 101 8.52 1.37 21.10
C VAL A 101 9.50 2.52 21.19
N LEU A 102 10.10 2.89 20.07
CA LEU A 102 10.95 4.07 19.95
C LEU A 102 10.33 5.01 18.91
N VAL A 103 10.34 6.31 19.19
CA VAL A 103 9.96 7.37 18.25
C VAL A 103 11.19 8.21 17.99
N ASP A 104 11.61 8.28 16.73
CA ASP A 104 12.83 8.95 16.28
C ASP A 104 14.07 8.53 17.10
N GLY A 105 14.15 7.23 17.41
CA GLY A 105 15.21 6.62 18.20
C GLY A 105 15.12 6.83 19.72
N GLN A 106 14.14 7.59 20.21
CA GLN A 106 13.89 7.78 21.64
C GLN A 106 12.88 6.75 22.14
N GLN A 107 13.28 5.94 23.13
CA GLN A 107 12.37 4.98 23.74
C GLN A 107 11.22 5.70 24.45
N MET A 108 9.99 5.32 24.09
CA MET A 108 8.79 5.88 24.69
C MET A 108 8.64 5.44 26.14
N GLN A 109 8.24 6.40 26.98
CA GLN A 109 7.77 6.13 28.33
C GLN A 109 6.25 6.07 28.30
N PHE A 110 5.68 5.02 28.89
CA PHE A 110 4.24 4.84 28.97
C PHE A 110 3.76 5.25 30.36
N ASP A 111 2.64 5.94 30.43
CA ASP A 111 1.99 6.32 31.68
C ASP A 111 1.31 5.10 32.34
N ASP A 112 0.68 5.30 33.51
CA ASP A 112 -0.08 4.24 34.20
C ASP A 112 -1.24 3.67 33.37
N LYS A 113 -1.65 4.36 32.29
CA LYS A 113 -2.70 3.91 31.37
C LYS A 113 -2.15 3.09 30.22
N GLU A 114 -0.82 2.94 30.14
CA GLU A 114 -0.10 2.27 29.07
C GLU A 114 -0.32 2.92 27.68
N ILE A 115 -0.58 4.24 27.65
CA ILE A 115 -0.87 5.00 26.42
C ILE A 115 0.19 6.08 26.21
N ALA A 116 0.66 6.22 24.98
CA ALA A 116 1.39 7.40 24.53
C ALA A 116 0.59 8.13 23.44
N ASP A 117 0.37 9.42 23.64
CA ASP A 117 -0.30 10.31 22.69
C ASP A 117 0.73 11.28 22.10
N LEU A 118 0.82 11.30 20.77
CA LEU A 118 1.80 12.07 20.02
C LEU A 118 1.07 12.92 18.98
N TYR A 119 1.61 14.12 18.74
CA TYR A 119 1.10 15.04 17.71
C TYR A 119 -0.41 15.32 17.89
N ASN A 120 -0.84 15.67 19.10
CA ASN A 120 -2.25 15.98 19.43
C ASN A 120 -3.23 14.87 19.00
N GLY A 121 -2.93 13.63 19.39
CA GLY A 121 -3.74 12.45 19.09
C GLY A 121 -3.71 12.01 17.63
N PHE A 122 -2.76 12.49 16.83
CA PHE A 122 -2.57 11.97 15.48
C PHE A 122 -1.93 10.57 15.49
N VAL A 123 -0.99 10.34 16.42
CA VAL A 123 -0.45 9.01 16.68
C VAL A 123 -0.75 8.60 18.11
N GLN A 124 -1.36 7.43 18.27
CA GLN A 124 -1.62 6.85 19.59
C GLN A 124 -0.99 5.46 19.67
N VAL A 125 -0.19 5.25 20.70
CA VAL A 125 0.44 3.96 20.98
C VAL A 125 -0.11 3.41 22.28
N PHE A 126 -0.82 2.29 22.18
CA PHE A 126 -1.31 1.53 23.32
C PHE A 126 -0.40 0.33 23.50
N LEU A 127 0.20 0.21 24.67
CA LEU A 127 1.05 -0.93 25.00
C LEU A 127 0.34 -1.79 26.04
N THR A 128 0.50 -3.10 25.94
CA THR A 128 0.01 -4.03 26.95
C THR A 128 1.06 -5.11 27.16
N GLN A 129 0.83 -5.97 28.15
CA GLN A 129 1.68 -7.14 28.40
C GLN A 129 1.68 -8.17 27.25
N ARG A 130 0.68 -8.14 26.36
CA ARG A 130 0.52 -9.14 25.28
C ARG A 130 0.70 -8.59 23.87
N ARG A 131 0.48 -7.29 23.68
CA ARG A 131 0.52 -6.65 22.37
C ARG A 131 0.79 -5.17 22.48
N SER A 132 1.35 -4.60 21.43
CA SER A 132 1.30 -3.17 21.14
C SER A 132 0.24 -2.92 20.08
N GLN A 133 -0.39 -1.76 20.14
CA GLN A 133 -1.24 -1.21 19.10
C GLN A 133 -0.77 0.20 18.79
N THR A 134 -0.45 0.48 17.53
CA THR A 134 -0.10 1.83 17.06
C THR A 134 -1.17 2.28 16.07
N GLU A 135 -1.82 3.40 16.36
CA GLU A 135 -2.84 4.02 15.53
C GLU A 135 -2.30 5.30 14.91
N ILE A 136 -2.45 5.43 13.58
CA ILE A 136 -2.26 6.65 12.82
C ILE A 136 -3.66 7.13 12.41
N ARG A 137 -4.09 8.25 12.98
CA ARG A 137 -5.43 8.81 12.78
C ARG A 137 -5.73 8.98 11.29
N ASP A 138 -6.97 8.64 10.91
CA ASP A 138 -7.46 8.72 9.53
C ASP A 138 -6.65 7.92 8.49
N ALA A 139 -5.86 6.92 8.91
CA ALA A 139 -5.11 6.05 8.00
C ALA A 139 -5.28 4.56 8.36
N PHE A 140 -4.64 4.10 9.43
CA PHE A 140 -4.63 2.69 9.83
C PHE A 140 -4.25 2.53 11.30
N TYR A 141 -4.54 1.36 11.85
CA TYR A 141 -3.89 0.90 13.07
C TYR A 141 -3.19 -0.44 12.84
N LEU A 142 -2.14 -0.68 13.62
CA LEU A 142 -1.33 -1.89 13.59
C LEU A 142 -1.34 -2.52 14.98
N ILE A 143 -1.55 -3.84 15.05
CA ILE A 143 -1.40 -4.64 16.27
C ILE A 143 -0.21 -5.58 16.10
N PHE A 144 0.64 -5.64 17.11
CA PHE A 144 1.86 -6.45 17.12
C PHE A 144 2.09 -7.13 18.46
N ASP A 145 2.32 -8.44 18.45
CA ASP A 145 2.53 -9.27 19.66
C ASP A 145 3.96 -9.82 19.80
N GLY A 146 4.91 -9.36 18.96
CA GLY A 146 6.27 -9.90 18.91
C GLY A 146 6.49 -10.86 17.73
N GLN A 147 5.45 -11.57 17.28
CA GLN A 147 5.55 -12.58 16.22
C GLN A 147 4.62 -12.31 15.03
N ARG A 148 3.41 -11.82 15.32
CA ARG A 148 2.33 -11.58 14.36
C ARG A 148 2.07 -10.09 14.25
N VAL A 149 1.76 -9.68 13.02
CA VAL A 149 1.43 -8.30 12.69
C VAL A 149 0.06 -8.31 12.04
N LYS A 150 -0.84 -7.45 12.53
CA LYS A 150 -2.15 -7.22 11.94
C LYS A 150 -2.29 -5.73 11.63
N LEU A 151 -2.39 -5.41 10.34
CA LEU A 151 -2.60 -4.05 9.86
C LEU A 151 -4.05 -3.87 9.40
N THR A 152 -4.74 -2.88 9.95
CA THR A 152 -6.12 -2.57 9.59
C THR A 152 -6.19 -1.15 9.08
N ALA A 153 -6.57 -0.99 7.81
CA ALA A 153 -6.93 0.30 7.26
C ALA A 153 -8.20 0.83 7.93
N THR A 154 -8.17 2.09 8.37
CA THR A 154 -9.32 2.79 8.97
C THR A 154 -9.92 3.83 8.03
N SER A 155 -9.19 4.19 6.96
CA SER A 155 -9.62 5.15 5.96
C SER A 155 -9.75 4.55 4.58
N SER A 156 -10.80 4.94 3.86
CA SER A 156 -11.02 4.58 2.45
C SER A 156 -9.96 5.18 1.53
N LYS A 157 -9.18 6.19 1.97
CA LYS A 157 -8.09 6.78 1.19
C LYS A 157 -7.00 5.77 0.81
N LEU A 158 -6.86 4.69 1.58
CA LEU A 158 -5.87 3.65 1.33
C LEU A 158 -6.34 2.65 0.26
N ARG A 159 -7.64 2.61 -0.07
CA ARG A 159 -8.16 1.74 -1.12
C ARG A 159 -7.49 2.07 -2.45
N ASP A 160 -7.01 1.03 -3.11
CA ASP A 160 -6.34 1.10 -4.41
C ASP A 160 -5.15 2.08 -4.46
N SER A 161 -4.68 2.54 -3.29
CA SER A 161 -3.67 3.60 -3.11
C SER A 161 -2.54 3.13 -2.19
N ILE A 162 -2.38 1.81 -2.07
CA ILE A 162 -1.26 1.22 -1.35
C ILE A 162 -0.54 0.19 -2.22
N THR A 163 0.71 -0.05 -1.88
CA THR A 163 1.56 -1.08 -2.44
C THR A 163 2.34 -1.77 -1.32
N GLY A 164 2.89 -2.96 -1.55
CA GLY A 164 3.54 -3.77 -0.52
C GLY A 164 2.97 -5.17 -0.42
N ILE A 165 3.52 -5.98 0.48
CA ILE A 165 3.10 -7.38 0.63
C ILE A 165 1.69 -7.54 1.21
N CYS A 166 1.07 -6.47 1.72
CA CYS A 166 -0.35 -6.41 2.04
C CYS A 166 -1.27 -6.29 0.80
N GLY A 167 -0.70 -6.28 -0.41
CA GLY A 167 -1.44 -6.16 -1.66
C GLY A 167 -1.83 -4.72 -1.98
N ARG A 168 -2.60 -4.58 -3.07
CA ARG A 168 -3.01 -3.26 -3.61
C ARG A 168 -4.24 -2.68 -2.92
N PHE A 169 -4.95 -3.50 -2.14
CA PHE A 169 -6.22 -3.13 -1.52
C PHE A 169 -7.26 -2.63 -2.54
N SER A 170 -7.34 -3.33 -3.68
CA SER A 170 -8.25 -3.00 -4.79
C SER A 170 -9.61 -3.70 -4.70
N GLU A 171 -9.84 -4.57 -3.70
CA GLU A 171 -10.93 -5.58 -3.64
C GLU A 171 -10.80 -6.75 -4.61
N ASP A 172 -9.75 -6.77 -5.43
CA ASP A 172 -9.48 -7.87 -6.34
C ASP A 172 -8.21 -8.63 -5.91
N GLU A 173 -8.39 -9.84 -5.38
CA GLU A 173 -7.27 -10.71 -4.99
C GLU A 173 -6.35 -11.07 -6.17
N HIS A 174 -6.84 -11.01 -7.41
CA HIS A 174 -6.02 -11.28 -8.59
C HIS A 174 -4.99 -10.18 -8.84
N GLU A 175 -5.18 -8.99 -8.26
CA GLU A 175 -4.28 -7.84 -8.39
C GLU A 175 -3.35 -7.67 -7.19
N ASP A 176 -3.55 -8.45 -6.13
CA ASP A 176 -2.80 -8.29 -4.89
C ASP A 176 -1.30 -8.60 -5.04
N PHE A 177 -0.91 -9.38 -6.06
CA PHE A 177 0.50 -9.64 -6.38
C PHE A 177 1.07 -8.66 -7.41
N THR A 178 0.54 -7.44 -7.45
CA THR A 178 1.16 -6.35 -8.21
C THR A 178 2.51 -6.00 -7.59
N VAL A 179 3.58 -5.99 -8.39
CA VAL A 179 4.93 -5.62 -7.96
C VAL A 179 5.25 -4.16 -8.33
N PRO A 180 6.35 -3.55 -7.82
CA PRO A 180 6.69 -2.15 -8.12
C PRO A 180 6.87 -1.83 -9.61
N ALA A 181 7.13 -2.83 -10.45
CA ALA A 181 7.15 -2.71 -11.92
C ALA A 181 5.75 -2.53 -12.55
N ASN A 182 4.69 -2.43 -11.74
CA ASN A 182 3.30 -2.24 -12.14
C ASN A 182 2.74 -3.37 -13.03
N CYS A 183 3.06 -4.60 -12.65
CA CYS A 183 2.56 -5.83 -13.27
C CYS A 183 2.33 -6.89 -12.20
N VAL A 184 1.53 -7.90 -12.51
CA VAL A 184 1.14 -8.96 -11.57
C VAL A 184 2.02 -10.18 -11.78
N VAL A 185 2.64 -10.67 -10.70
CA VAL A 185 3.36 -11.94 -10.69
C VAL A 185 2.49 -13.06 -10.11
N ARG A 186 2.79 -14.31 -10.45
CA ARG A 186 2.06 -15.48 -9.94
C ARG A 186 2.67 -16.07 -8.69
N GLU A 187 4.00 -16.04 -8.58
CA GLU A 187 4.74 -16.68 -7.51
C GLU A 187 4.80 -15.79 -6.25
N PRO A 188 4.33 -16.26 -5.08
CA PRO A 188 4.39 -15.48 -3.84
C PRO A 188 5.81 -15.06 -3.43
N GLN A 189 6.79 -15.93 -3.67
CA GLN A 189 8.19 -15.65 -3.34
C GLN A 189 8.70 -14.42 -4.13
N LYS A 190 8.48 -14.41 -5.44
CA LYS A 190 8.84 -13.29 -6.33
C LYS A 190 8.12 -12.01 -5.97
N PHE A 191 6.84 -12.11 -5.60
CA PHE A 191 6.07 -10.98 -5.09
C PHE A 191 6.74 -10.36 -3.85
N VAL A 192 7.10 -11.18 -2.86
CA VAL A 192 7.71 -10.72 -1.61
C VAL A 192 9.11 -10.16 -1.83
N GLU A 193 9.94 -10.83 -2.62
CA GLU A 193 11.29 -10.37 -2.98
C GLU A 193 11.26 -8.99 -3.64
N SER A 194 10.24 -8.70 -4.47
CA SER A 194 10.10 -7.39 -5.11
C SER A 194 9.87 -6.22 -4.15
N TYR A 195 9.48 -6.51 -2.89
CA TYR A 195 9.26 -5.52 -1.83
C TYR A 195 10.32 -5.55 -0.72
N GLN A 196 11.37 -6.35 -0.88
CA GLN A 196 12.52 -6.30 0.02
C GLN A 196 13.33 -5.03 -0.25
N VAL A 197 13.71 -4.34 0.83
CA VAL A 197 14.54 -3.15 0.76
C VAL A 197 15.99 -3.61 0.55
N GLU A 198 16.37 -3.72 -0.71
CA GLU A 198 17.71 -4.12 -1.12
C GLU A 198 18.73 -2.97 -1.01
N ASN A 199 20.00 -3.31 -0.77
CA ASN A 199 21.11 -2.39 -1.01
C ASN A 199 21.35 -2.24 -2.52
N ASN A 200 21.81 -1.06 -2.98
CA ASN A 200 21.94 -0.64 -4.39
C ASN A 200 22.55 -1.65 -5.40
N GLN A 201 23.25 -2.70 -4.95
CA GLN A 201 23.83 -3.73 -5.83
C GLN A 201 22.82 -4.74 -6.37
N GLN A 202 21.75 -5.08 -5.64
CA GLN A 202 20.78 -6.11 -6.07
C GLN A 202 19.75 -5.55 -7.09
N ARG A 203 19.53 -4.23 -7.09
CA ARG A 203 18.72 -3.49 -8.09
C ARG A 203 19.12 -3.74 -9.55
N HIS A 204 20.39 -4.09 -9.80
CA HIS A 204 20.89 -4.38 -11.14
C HIS A 204 20.48 -5.78 -11.66
N GLN A 205 20.23 -6.75 -10.77
CA GLN A 205 19.80 -8.11 -11.13
C GLN A 205 18.29 -8.19 -11.37
N GLN A 206 17.47 -7.41 -10.66
CA GLN A 206 16.03 -7.36 -10.94
C GLN A 206 15.70 -6.76 -12.33
N ARG A 207 16.61 -5.95 -12.89
CA ARG A 207 16.49 -5.39 -14.25
C ARG A 207 17.05 -6.30 -15.36
N SER A 208 17.72 -7.40 -15.04
CA SER A 208 18.19 -8.35 -16.06
C SER A 208 17.09 -9.34 -16.40
N GLY A 209 16.42 -9.13 -17.55
CA GLY A 209 15.80 -10.14 -18.45
C GLY A 209 14.80 -11.17 -17.91
N ASP A 210 15.09 -11.86 -16.81
CA ASP A 210 14.33 -13.03 -16.34
C ASP A 210 12.94 -12.69 -15.77
N TRP A 211 12.76 -11.50 -15.20
CA TRP A 211 11.46 -11.07 -14.64
C TRP A 211 10.39 -10.76 -15.70
N GLN A 212 10.79 -10.55 -16.95
CA GLN A 212 9.87 -10.15 -18.03
C GLN A 212 8.96 -11.29 -18.51
N GLN A 213 9.29 -12.56 -18.23
CA GLN A 213 8.48 -13.71 -18.66
C GLN A 213 7.33 -14.04 -17.69
N GLU A 214 7.33 -13.51 -16.46
CA GLU A 214 6.36 -13.87 -15.42
C GLU A 214 5.52 -12.70 -14.90
N CYS A 215 5.81 -11.49 -15.33
CA CYS A 215 5.06 -10.31 -14.95
C CYS A 215 4.02 -9.99 -16.01
N VAL A 216 2.74 -10.21 -15.69
CA VAL A 216 1.63 -9.89 -16.59
C VAL A 216 1.25 -8.43 -16.38
N PRO A 217 1.46 -7.53 -17.36
CA PRO A 217 1.09 -6.13 -17.22
C PRO A 217 -0.43 -6.01 -17.08
N LYS A 218 -0.86 -5.15 -16.15
CA LYS A 218 -2.27 -4.80 -16.02
C LYS A 218 -2.64 -3.83 -17.14
N VAL A 219 -3.25 -4.34 -18.19
CA VAL A 219 -3.89 -3.49 -19.21
C VAL A 219 -5.17 -2.94 -18.57
N LEU A 220 -5.17 -1.67 -18.16
CA LEU A 220 -6.35 -0.97 -17.65
C LEU A 220 -7.18 -0.46 -18.84
N PRO A 221 -8.28 -1.11 -19.21
CA PRO A 221 -9.19 -0.56 -20.19
C PRO A 221 -9.85 0.70 -19.65
N LEU A 222 -9.67 1.81 -20.36
CA LEU A 222 -10.38 3.04 -20.06
C LEU A 222 -11.68 3.07 -20.88
N TYR A 223 -12.77 3.42 -20.21
CA TYR A 223 -14.08 3.55 -20.84
C TYR A 223 -14.39 5.01 -21.08
N ALA A 224 -14.12 5.46 -22.30
CA ALA A 224 -14.37 6.83 -22.74
C ALA A 224 -15.39 6.87 -23.87
N ASP A 225 -16.09 8.00 -23.94
CA ASP A 225 -16.93 8.31 -25.09
C ASP A 225 -16.07 9.11 -26.07
N VAL A 226 -15.46 8.40 -27.01
CA VAL A 226 -14.50 8.95 -27.98
C VAL A 226 -15.11 9.19 -29.36
N ILE A 227 -16.41 8.93 -29.51
CA ILE A 227 -17.15 9.16 -30.75
C ILE A 227 -18.02 10.40 -30.54
N SER A 228 -17.93 11.36 -31.47
CA SER A 228 -18.76 12.56 -31.41
C SER A 228 -20.24 12.18 -31.50
N ASP A 229 -21.14 12.95 -30.88
CA ASP A 229 -22.57 12.68 -30.96
C ASP A 229 -23.07 12.63 -32.42
N ARG A 230 -22.45 13.42 -33.30
CA ARG A 230 -22.69 13.39 -34.75
C ARG A 230 -22.30 12.05 -35.38
N ASP A 231 -21.10 11.55 -35.10
CA ASP A 231 -20.59 10.29 -35.68
C ASP A 231 -21.28 9.07 -35.04
N ALA A 232 -21.76 9.20 -33.81
CA ALA A 232 -22.54 8.20 -33.11
C ALA A 232 -24.04 8.21 -33.50
N GLY A 233 -24.47 9.14 -34.37
CA GLY A 233 -25.87 9.29 -34.78
C GLY A 233 -26.80 9.74 -33.64
N ARG A 234 -26.26 10.32 -32.56
CA ARG A 234 -27.02 10.86 -31.44
C ARG A 234 -27.46 12.28 -31.82
N THR A 235 -28.71 12.42 -32.25
CA THR A 235 -29.28 13.72 -32.64
C THR A 235 -29.44 14.64 -31.42
N GLU A 236 -29.02 15.91 -31.54
CA GLU A 236 -29.06 16.96 -30.50
C GLU A 236 -30.47 17.33 -29.99
N ASN A 237 -31.54 16.71 -30.50
CA ASN A 237 -32.93 17.08 -30.19
C ASN A 237 -33.67 16.01 -29.39
N LEU A 238 -33.15 15.61 -28.24
CA LEU A 238 -33.96 14.94 -27.23
C LEU A 238 -33.69 15.56 -25.86
N HIS A 239 -34.74 16.20 -25.33
CA HIS A 239 -34.87 16.59 -23.94
C HIS A 239 -34.27 15.51 -23.03
N ILE A 240 -33.36 15.91 -22.15
CA ILE A 240 -32.80 15.08 -21.10
C ILE A 240 -33.92 14.71 -20.13
N GLN A 241 -34.73 13.73 -20.48
CA GLN A 241 -35.24 12.81 -19.48
C GLN A 241 -34.05 11.97 -19.07
N ARG A 242 -33.59 12.13 -17.82
CA ARG A 242 -32.64 11.21 -17.19
C ARG A 242 -33.28 9.82 -17.19
N SER A 243 -33.13 9.08 -18.28
CA SER A 243 -33.46 7.67 -18.29
C SER A 243 -32.42 6.95 -17.44
N THR A 244 -32.90 6.10 -16.56
CA THR A 244 -32.13 5.13 -15.79
C THR A 244 -31.63 4.02 -16.73
N GLY A 245 -30.89 4.40 -17.77
CA GLY A 245 -30.40 3.51 -18.83
C GLY A 245 -28.91 3.25 -18.74
N THR A 246 -28.49 2.06 -19.18
CA THR A 246 -27.09 1.63 -19.23
C THR A 246 -26.27 2.52 -20.17
N LYS A 247 -25.20 3.12 -19.66
CA LYS A 247 -24.35 4.06 -20.42
C LYS A 247 -23.31 3.31 -21.24
N LEU A 248 -23.61 3.11 -22.52
CA LEU A 248 -22.70 2.50 -23.49
C LEU A 248 -21.42 3.35 -23.70
N ARG A 249 -20.23 2.75 -23.60
CA ARG A 249 -18.93 3.41 -23.81
C ARG A 249 -17.96 2.54 -24.62
N HIS A 250 -17.03 3.16 -25.33
CA HIS A 250 -15.94 2.41 -25.97
C HIS A 250 -14.87 2.10 -24.95
N ARG A 251 -14.41 0.85 -24.97
CA ARG A 251 -13.27 0.40 -24.18
C ARG A 251 -12.03 0.65 -25.02
N TYR A 252 -11.07 1.42 -24.51
CA TYR A 252 -9.78 1.59 -25.15
C TYR A 252 -8.63 1.18 -24.23
N VAL A 253 -7.54 0.76 -24.86
CA VAL A 253 -6.28 0.35 -24.22
C VAL A 253 -5.13 0.92 -25.04
N GLU A 254 -4.02 1.24 -24.38
CA GLU A 254 -2.78 1.65 -25.04
C GLU A 254 -1.79 0.48 -24.95
N GLU A 255 -1.35 -0.02 -26.09
CA GLU A 255 -0.46 -1.18 -26.19
C GLU A 255 0.57 -0.91 -27.30
N ASN A 256 1.87 -1.05 -26.99
CA ASN A 256 2.97 -0.81 -27.94
C ASN A 256 2.98 0.58 -28.60
N GLY A 257 2.47 1.61 -27.91
CA GLY A 257 2.37 2.97 -28.45
C GLY A 257 1.18 3.17 -29.41
N GLU A 258 0.31 2.17 -29.55
CA GLU A 258 -0.92 2.25 -30.32
C GLU A 258 -2.15 2.27 -29.40
N ILE A 259 -3.19 3.01 -29.80
CA ILE A 259 -4.46 3.05 -29.08
C ILE A 259 -5.44 2.08 -29.76
N CYS A 260 -5.80 1.02 -29.05
CA CYS A 260 -6.77 0.03 -29.48
C CYS A 260 -8.11 0.29 -28.80
N PHE A 261 -9.22 0.30 -29.54
CA PHE A 261 -10.55 0.48 -28.96
C PHE A 261 -11.56 -0.55 -29.49
N THR A 262 -12.59 -0.85 -28.70
CA THR A 262 -13.66 -1.76 -29.12
C THR A 262 -14.46 -1.14 -30.24
N ILE A 263 -14.66 -1.92 -31.32
CA ILE A 263 -15.45 -1.50 -32.48
C ILE A 263 -16.92 -1.26 -32.07
N ARG A 264 -17.40 -1.99 -31.06
CA ARG A 264 -18.76 -1.81 -30.49
C ARG A 264 -18.67 -1.22 -29.09
N PRO A 265 -19.56 -0.28 -28.73
CA PRO A 265 -19.62 0.24 -27.38
C PRO A 265 -20.17 -0.82 -26.43
N LEU A 266 -19.60 -0.89 -25.24
CA LEU A 266 -19.94 -1.83 -24.18
C LEU A 266 -20.82 -1.13 -23.14
N PRO A 267 -21.81 -1.83 -22.56
CA PRO A 267 -22.61 -1.33 -21.44
C PRO A 267 -21.80 -1.00 -20.19
#